data_AF-A0A351Z2K8-F1
#
_entry.id   AF-A0A351Z2K8-F1
#
_cell.length_a   1.000
_cell.length_b   1.000
_cell.length_c   1.000
_cell.angle_alpha   90.00
_cell.angle_beta   90.00
_cell.angle_gamma   90.00
#
_symmetry.space_group_name_H-M   'P 1'
#
loop_
_entity.id
_entity.type
_entity.pdbx_description
1 polymer ?
#
loop_
_entity_poly.entity_id
_entity_poly.type
_entity_poly.pdbx_seq_one_letter_code
_entity_poly.pdbx_strand_id
1 'polypeptide(L)' 'LAADVPDKIEAQRLAAIINHQGPQIPARVFQKSDRYRVIAGPFDDGSEAEKAAKRLKIDLEIDSIVIEPNKNG' A
#
# COMPACT_ATOMS: atom_id res chain seq x y z
N LEU A 1 -1.86 -1.27 -4.83
CA LEU A 1 -0.53 -1.61 -4.27
C LEU A 1 -0.69 -2.27 -2.90
N ALA A 2 0.12 -3.26 -2.54
CA ALA A 2 0.10 -3.89 -1.20
C ALA A 2 1.50 -4.15 -0.61
N ALA A 3 1.60 -4.08 0.72
CA ALA A 3 2.77 -4.47 1.53
C ALA A 3 2.33 -5.31 2.75
N ASP A 4 3.08 -6.36 3.09
CA ASP A 4 2.75 -7.29 4.19
C ASP A 4 3.74 -7.17 5.36
N VAL A 5 3.27 -6.74 6.52
CA VAL A 5 4.07 -6.57 7.75
C VAL A 5 3.56 -7.49 8.87
N PRO A 6 4.42 -7.95 9.79
CA PRO A 6 4.02 -8.89 10.84
C PRO A 6 3.26 -8.21 12.00
N ASP A 7 3.51 -6.92 12.26
CA ASP A 7 2.96 -6.21 13.40
C ASP A 7 1.86 -5.20 13.04
N LYS A 8 0.85 -5.09 13.92
CA LYS A 8 -0.31 -4.20 13.71
C LYS A 8 0.08 -2.73 13.80
N ILE A 9 0.92 -2.37 14.76
CA ILE A 9 1.34 -0.99 15.00
C ILE A 9 2.22 -0.54 13.83
N GLU A 10 3.12 -1.41 13.37
CA GLU A 10 3.90 -1.18 12.15
C GLU A 10 2.99 -0.96 10.93
N ALA A 11 1.96 -1.78 10.73
CA ALA A 11 1.01 -1.63 9.64
C ALA A 11 0.25 -0.30 9.70
N GLN A 12 -0.20 0.10 10.89
CA GLN A 12 -0.91 1.36 11.10
C GLN A 12 0.01 2.56 10.84
N ARG A 13 1.26 2.49 11.31
CA ARG A 13 2.28 3.51 11.06
C ARG A 13 2.54 3.65 9.56
N LEU A 14 2.72 2.53 8.87
CA LEU A 14 2.94 2.49 7.43
C LEU A 14 1.77 3.12 6.66
N ALA A 15 0.54 2.75 7.00
CA ALA A 15 -0.65 3.36 6.41
C ALA A 15 -0.71 4.87 6.67
N ALA A 16 -0.39 5.33 7.87
CA ALA A 16 -0.37 6.75 8.19
C ALA A 16 0.69 7.53 7.37
N ILE A 17 1.89 6.96 7.21
CA ILE A 17 2.94 7.54 6.37
C ILE A 17 2.45 7.67 4.92
N ILE A 18 1.91 6.60 4.34
CA ILE A 18 1.42 6.60 2.95
C ILE A 18 0.27 7.62 2.77
N ASN A 19 -0.66 7.66 3.72
CA ASN A 19 -1.79 8.62 3.72
C ASN A 19 -1.33 10.09 3.82
N HIS A 20 -0.09 10.35 4.23
CA HIS A 20 0.48 11.70 4.36
C HIS A 20 1.40 12.10 3.19
N GLN A 21 1.78 11.15 2.32
CA GLN A 21 2.59 11.44 1.12
C GLN A 21 1.77 12.20 0.08
N GLY A 22 2.36 13.19 -0.58
CA GLY A 22 1.70 14.02 -1.61
C GLY A 22 2.02 13.56 -3.04
N PRO A 23 1.04 13.51 -3.97
CA PRO A 23 -0.41 13.48 -3.75
C PRO A 23 -0.85 12.33 -2.84
N GLN A 24 -1.88 12.60 -2.03
CA GLN A 24 -2.41 11.69 -1.01
C GLN A 24 -2.84 10.37 -1.65
N ILE A 25 -2.24 9.28 -1.18
CA ILE A 25 -2.64 7.93 -1.55
C ILE A 25 -3.41 7.34 -0.37
N PRO A 26 -4.72 7.07 -0.49
CA PRO A 26 -5.46 6.41 0.57
C PRO A 26 -4.83 5.04 0.86
N ALA A 27 -4.54 4.77 2.12
CA ALA A 27 -3.95 3.51 2.58
C ALA A 27 -4.74 2.93 3.75
N ARG A 28 -5.04 1.62 3.67
CA ARG A 28 -5.82 0.89 4.67
C ARG A 28 -5.10 -0.38 5.11
N VAL A 29 -5.28 -0.74 6.38
CA VAL A 29 -4.72 -1.97 6.98
C VAL A 29 -5.78 -3.06 6.98
N PHE A 30 -5.41 -4.25 6.53
CA PHE A 30 -6.22 -5.47 6.57
C PHE A 30 -5.47 -6.55 7.34
N GLN A 31 -6.14 -7.21 8.28
CA GLN A 31 -5.57 -8.38 8.95
C GLN A 31 -5.67 -9.60 8.02
N LYS A 32 -4.56 -10.31 7.83
CA LYS A 32 -4.48 -11.54 7.04
C LYS A 32 -3.80 -12.62 7.88
N SER A 33 -4.60 -13.52 8.46
CA SER A 33 -4.12 -14.60 9.34
C SER A 33 -3.22 -14.04 10.46
N ASP A 34 -1.91 -14.25 10.34
CA ASP A 34 -0.84 -13.88 11.28
C ASP A 34 -0.09 -12.60 10.89
N ARG A 35 -0.49 -11.94 9.80
CA ARG A 35 0.14 -10.72 9.28
C ARG A 35 -0.87 -9.62 9.01
N TYR A 36 -0.37 -8.43 8.73
CA TYR A 36 -1.14 -7.26 8.35
C TYR A 36 -0.72 -6.80 6.96
N ARG A 37 -1.72 -6.60 6.10
CA ARG A 37 -1.54 -6.09 4.75
C ARG A 37 -1.96 -4.64 4.69
N VAL A 38 -1.06 -3.77 4.26
CA VAL A 38 -1.37 -2.37 3.93
C VAL A 38 -1.67 -2.29 2.45
N ILE A 39 -2.85 -1.80 2.08
CA ILE A 39 -3.27 -1.59 0.69
C ILE A 39 -3.38 -0.09 0.44
N ALA A 40 -2.66 0.39 -0.58
CA ALA A 40 -2.72 1.77 -1.05
C ALA A 40 -3.46 1.85 -2.39
N GLY A 41 -4.34 2.84 -2.54
CA GLY A 41 -5.23 3.05 -3.68
C GLY A 41 -6.66 3.46 -3.27
N PRO A 42 -7.65 3.46 -4.20
CA PRO A 42 -7.55 3.02 -5.59
C PRO A 42 -6.67 3.93 -6.46
N PHE A 43 -6.18 3.40 -7.57
CA PHE A 43 -5.47 4.13 -8.62
C PHE A 43 -6.30 4.07 -9.91
N ASP A 44 -6.21 5.10 -10.74
CA ASP A 44 -6.98 5.17 -11.99
C ASP A 44 -6.54 4.10 -13.00
N ASP A 45 -5.24 3.79 -13.02
CA ASP A 45 -4.66 2.74 -13.85
C ASP A 45 -3.44 2.06 -13.19
N GLY A 46 -2.92 1.03 -13.86
CA GLY A 46 -1.72 0.32 -13.41
C GLY A 46 -0.46 1.19 -13.42
N SER A 47 -0.37 2.18 -14.31
CA SER A 47 0.78 3.09 -14.41
C SER A 47 0.89 3.99 -13.18
N GLU A 48 -0.24 4.52 -12.68
CA GLU A 48 -0.29 5.29 -11.44
C GLU A 48 0.05 4.43 -10.22
N ALA A 49 -0.42 3.18 -10.19
CA ALA A 49 -0.06 2.24 -9.15
C ALA A 49 1.45 1.92 -9.15
N GLU A 50 2.06 1.76 -10.32
CA GLU A 50 3.51 1.55 -10.47
C GLU A 50 4.34 2.78 -10.09
N LYS A 51 3.92 3.98 -10.47
CA LYS A 51 4.58 5.23 -10.06
C LYS A 51 4.58 5.37 -8.54
N ALA A 52 3.43 5.11 -7.91
CA ALA A 52 3.32 5.10 -6.46
C ALA A 52 4.23 4.05 -5.81
N ALA A 53 4.27 2.82 -6.35
CA ALA A 53 5.16 1.75 -5.88
C ALA A 53 6.64 2.16 -5.93
N LYS A 54 7.08 2.74 -7.05
CA LYS A 54 8.46 3.24 -7.23
C LYS A 54 8.79 4.34 -6.23
N ARG A 55 7.87 5.29 -6.02
CA ARG A 55 8.06 6.37 -5.05
C ARG A 55 8.23 5.83 -3.63
N LEU A 56 7.38 4.90 -3.21
CA LEU A 56 7.48 4.29 -1.88
C LEU A 56 8.78 3.49 -1.69
N LYS A 57 9.28 2.85 -2.76
CA LYS A 57 10.57 2.17 -2.71
C LYS A 57 11.74 3.16 -2.59
N ILE A 58 11.72 4.26 -3.33
CA ILE A 58 12.81 5.25 -3.35
C ILE A 58 12.82 6.08 -2.06
N ASP A 59 11.66 6.58 -1.64
CA ASP A 59 11.57 7.56 -0.56
C ASP A 59 11.53 6.91 0.83
N LEU A 60 11.03 5.67 0.91
CA LEU A 60 10.72 5.02 2.19
C LEU A 60 11.26 3.58 2.28
N GLU A 61 11.98 3.10 1.25
CA GLU A 61 12.53 1.74 1.19
C GLU A 61 11.46 0.63 1.37
N ILE A 62 10.21 0.92 0.98
CA ILE A 62 9.11 -0.05 1.09
C ILE A 62 9.00 -0.85 -0.21
N ASP A 63 9.29 -2.15 -0.14
CA ASP A 63 8.94 -3.06 -1.20
C ASP A 63 7.44 -3.33 -1.20
N SER A 64 6.81 -3.14 -2.36
CA SER A 64 5.37 -3.22 -2.51
C SER A 64 4.98 -3.85 -3.84
N ILE A 65 3.89 -4.61 -3.85
CA ILE A 65 3.39 -5.30 -5.04
C ILE A 65 2.17 -4.56 -5.61
N VAL A 66 2.18 -4.30 -6.92
CA VAL A 66 0.98 -3.82 -7.61
C VAL A 66 -0.01 -4.98 -7.64
N ILE A 67 -1.23 -4.72 -7.19
CA ILE A 67 -2.33 -5.68 -7.20
C ILE A 67 -3.43 -5.11 -8.08
N GLU A 68 -3.90 -5.89 -9.03
CA GLU A 68 -5.10 -5.54 -9.80
C GLU A 68 -6.34 -5.84 -8.95
N PRO A 69 -7.40 -5.02 -9.05
CA PRO A 69 -8.68 -5.39 -8.48
C PRO A 69 -9.15 -6.69 -9.15
N ASN A 70 -9.40 -7.73 -8.34
CA ASN A 70 -9.99 -8.97 -8.84
C ASN A 70 -11.31 -8.62 -9.55
N LYS A 71 -11.44 -8.91 -10.84
CA LYS A 71 -12.69 -8.70 -11.62
C LYS A 71 -13.84 -9.65 -11.21
N ASN A 72 -13.79 -10.25 -10.03
CA ASN A 72 -14.80 -11.19 -9.57
C ASN A 72 -15.67 -10.51 -8.51
N GLY A 73 -16.74 -9.88 -8.99
CA GLY A 73 -17.97 -9.66 -8.23
C GLY A 73 -18.87 -10.89 -8.30
#